data_AF-A0A9W8S8R9-F1
#
_entry.id   AF-A0A9W8S8R9-F1
#
_cell.length_a   1.000
_cell.length_b   1.000
_cell.length_c   1.000
_cell.angle_alpha   90.00
_cell.angle_beta   90.00
_cell.angle_gamma   90.00
#
_symmetry.space_group_name_H-M   'P 1'
#
loop_
_entity.id
_entity.type
_entity.pdbx_description
1 polymer ?
#
loop_
_entity_poly.entity_id
_entity_poly.type
_entity_poly.pdbx_seq_one_letter_code
_entity_poly.pdbx_strand_id
1 'polypeptide(L)'
;MGHIQVIEQLLDAGADVNAAAAADGGLIALQAASGGGHVQVVEQLLNAGADVNAAPARHSGRTALQAASGRSHVQVVERLLKAGADVNITAANQGPTAL
;
A
#
# COMPACT_ATOMS: atom_id res chain seq x y z
N MET A 1 15.04 -9.90 6.94
CA MET A 1 16.36 -9.45 6.45
C MET A 1 16.49 -9.50 4.92
N GLY A 2 15.68 -10.24 4.15
CA GLY A 2 15.84 -10.37 2.69
C GLY A 2 14.90 -9.56 1.78
N HIS A 3 13.88 -8.88 2.31
CA HIS A 3 12.87 -8.22 1.46
C HIS A 3 13.24 -6.79 1.02
N ILE A 4 14.13 -6.10 1.73
CA ILE A 4 14.50 -4.71 1.44
C ILE A 4 15.36 -4.62 0.17
N GLN A 5 16.39 -5.46 0.07
CA GLN A 5 17.28 -5.48 -1.10
C GLN A 5 16.55 -5.83 -2.41
N VAL A 6 15.52 -6.69 -2.33
CA VAL A 6 14.72 -7.07 -3.50
C VAL A 6 13.90 -5.87 -4.00
N ILE A 7 13.42 -5.01 -3.11
CA ILE A 7 12.63 -3.83 -3.48
C ILE A 7 13.53 -2.74 -4.05
N GLU A 8 14.69 -2.50 -3.47
CA GLU A 8 15.70 -1.59 -4.05
C GLU A 8 16.10 -2.03 -5.46
N GLN A 9 16.39 -3.33 -5.66
CA GLN A 9 16.73 -3.86 -6.98
C GLN A 9 15.58 -3.78 -7.99
N LEU A 10 14.33 -3.99 -7.56
CA LEU A 10 13.17 -3.86 -8.45
C LEU A 10 12.96 -2.40 -8.86
N LEU A 11 13.09 -1.45 -7.93
CA LEU A 11 12.99 -0.02 -8.22
C LEU A 11 14.13 0.45 -9.13
N ASP A 12 15.37 0.00 -8.89
CA ASP A 12 16.53 0.30 -9.73
C ASP A 12 16.40 -0.29 -11.15
N ALA A 13 15.70 -1.42 -11.29
CA ALA A 13 15.38 -2.03 -12.58
C ALA A 13 14.27 -1.29 -13.35
N GLY A 14 13.75 -0.18 -12.81
CA GLY A 14 12.68 0.60 -13.43
C GLY A 14 11.30 -0.01 -13.27
N ALA A 15 11.09 -0.86 -12.25
CA ALA A 15 9.75 -1.34 -11.93
C ALA A 15 8.85 -0.16 -11.57
N ASP A 16 7.65 -0.13 -12.16
CA ASP A 16 6.64 0.84 -11.79
C ASP A 16 6.18 0.56 -10.35
N VAL A 17 6.52 1.48 -9.43
CA VAL A 17 6.17 1.40 -8.02
C VAL A 17 4.65 1.40 -7.80
N ASN A 18 3.90 1.94 -8.76
CA ASN A 18 2.45 2.02 -8.78
C ASN A 18 1.81 0.98 -9.70
N ALA A 19 2.59 -0.01 -10.18
CA ALA A 19 2.08 -1.06 -11.03
C ALA A 19 0.82 -1.67 -10.41
N ALA A 20 -0.27 -1.62 -11.16
CA ALA A 20 -1.50 -2.27 -10.78
C ALA A 20 -1.22 -3.76 -10.64
N ALA A 21 -1.64 -4.32 -9.52
CA ALA A 21 -1.44 -5.72 -9.29
C ALA A 21 -2.28 -6.56 -10.29
N ALA A 22 -1.80 -7.75 -10.64
CA ALA A 22 -2.45 -8.63 -11.60
C ALA A 22 -3.96 -8.80 -11.30
N ALA A 23 -4.75 -8.91 -12.36
CA ALA A 23 -6.20 -8.73 -12.43
C ALA A 23 -7.04 -9.46 -11.36
N ASP A 24 -6.49 -10.51 -10.72
CA ASP A 24 -7.19 -11.37 -9.76
C ASP A 24 -6.90 -11.03 -8.29
N GLY A 25 -6.62 -9.76 -7.98
CA GLY A 25 -6.53 -9.29 -6.60
C GLY A 25 -5.11 -9.24 -6.03
N GLY A 26 -4.11 -9.02 -6.88
CA GLY A 26 -2.76 -8.78 -6.38
C GLY A 26 -2.69 -7.53 -5.49
N LEU A 27 -1.69 -7.47 -4.63
CA LEU A 27 -1.42 -6.30 -3.80
C LEU A 27 -0.48 -5.35 -4.54
N ILE A 28 -0.83 -4.06 -4.57
CA ILE A 28 0.10 -2.99 -4.93
C ILE A 28 1.21 -3.01 -3.88
N ALA A 29 2.47 -2.86 -4.27
CA ALA A 29 3.64 -3.07 -3.40
C ALA A 29 3.51 -2.37 -2.02
N LEU A 30 2.97 -1.14 -2.02
CA LEU A 30 2.71 -0.36 -0.82
C LEU A 30 1.66 -1.02 0.09
N GLN A 31 0.55 -1.53 -0.45
CA GLN A 31 -0.49 -2.22 0.31
C GLN A 31 0.03 -3.51 0.96
N ALA A 32 0.85 -4.28 0.23
CA ALA A 32 1.49 -5.49 0.76
C ALA A 32 2.45 -5.15 1.91
N ALA A 33 3.33 -4.17 1.71
CA ALA A 33 4.28 -3.73 2.73
C ALA A 33 3.57 -3.20 3.97
N SER A 34 2.48 -2.44 3.78
CA SER A 34 1.68 -1.91 4.86
C SER A 34 0.93 -2.99 5.64
N GLY A 35 0.35 -3.97 4.95
CA GLY A 35 -0.27 -5.14 5.58
C GLY A 35 0.73 -6.10 6.24
N GLY A 36 2.01 -6.07 5.84
CA GLY A 36 3.09 -6.82 6.49
C GLY A 36 3.76 -6.08 7.66
N GLY A 37 3.42 -4.81 7.89
CA GLY A 37 4.07 -3.99 8.92
C GLY A 37 5.51 -3.60 8.59
N HIS A 38 5.91 -3.65 7.32
CA HIS A 38 7.28 -3.41 6.88
C HIS A 38 7.59 -1.91 6.76
N VAL A 39 7.81 -1.26 7.91
CA VAL A 39 8.01 0.20 8.00
C VAL A 39 9.08 0.72 7.02
N GLN A 40 10.28 0.13 7.00
CA GLN A 40 11.35 0.57 6.12
C GLN A 40 11.00 0.45 4.63
N VAL A 41 10.28 -0.61 4.25
CA VAL A 41 9.82 -0.82 2.88
C VAL A 41 8.78 0.23 2.49
N VAL A 42 7.83 0.51 3.39
CA VAL A 42 6.81 1.55 3.17
C VAL A 42 7.47 2.91 2.92
N GLU A 43 8.50 3.24 3.70
CA GLU A 43 9.25 4.48 3.51
C GLU A 43 9.97 4.54 2.16
N GLN A 44 10.63 3.46 1.76
CA GLN A 44 11.30 3.39 0.46
C GLN A 44 10.33 3.54 -0.70
N LEU A 45 9.19 2.85 -0.65
CA LEU A 45 8.16 2.93 -1.68
C LEU A 45 7.59 4.36 -1.77
N LEU A 46 7.29 5.00 -0.64
CA LEU A 46 6.83 6.39 -0.62
C LEU A 46 7.88 7.36 -1.18
N ASN A 47 9.15 7.18 -0.83
CA ASN A 47 10.25 7.99 -1.37
C ASN A 47 10.45 7.77 -2.88
N ALA A 48 10.12 6.57 -3.38
CA ALA A 48 10.15 6.24 -4.81
C ALA A 48 8.91 6.75 -5.57
N GLY A 49 7.99 7.46 -4.92
CA GLY A 49 6.80 8.02 -5.55
C GLY A 49 5.59 7.07 -5.59
N ALA A 50 5.54 6.08 -4.69
CA ALA A 50 4.33 5.29 -4.51
C ALA A 50 3.15 6.19 -4.16
N ASP A 51 2.03 5.99 -4.85
CA ASP A 51 0.78 6.65 -4.56
C ASP A 51 0.23 6.10 -3.23
N VAL A 52 0.33 6.92 -2.19
CA VAL A 52 -0.17 6.61 -0.84
C VAL A 52 -1.68 6.33 -0.85
N ASN A 53 -2.40 6.91 -1.81
CA ASN A 53 -3.84 6.83 -2.00
C ASN A 53 -4.23 5.88 -3.13
N ALA A 54 -3.30 5.03 -3.58
CA ALA A 54 -3.56 4.05 -4.63
C ALA A 54 -4.83 3.25 -4.35
N ALA A 55 -5.68 3.16 -5.38
CA ALA A 55 -6.97 2.51 -5.27
C ALA A 55 -6.80 1.05 -4.78
N PRO A 56 -7.71 0.56 -3.93
CA PRO A 56 -7.71 -0.84 -3.53
C PRO A 56 -7.91 -1.76 -4.74
N ALA A 57 -7.24 -2.93 -4.74
CA ALA A 57 -7.40 -3.94 -5.78
C ALA A 57 -8.86 -4.38 -5.94
N ARG A 58 -9.28 -4.72 -7.18
CA ARG A 58 -10.63 -5.24 -7.44
C ARG A 58 -10.84 -6.52 -6.63
N HIS A 59 -11.91 -6.55 -5.84
CA HIS A 59 -12.31 -7.61 -4.91
C HIS A 59 -11.52 -7.63 -3.59
N SER A 60 -12.16 -7.18 -2.51
CA SER A 60 -11.64 -7.22 -1.14
C SER A 60 -10.32 -6.46 -0.92
N GLY A 61 -9.91 -5.64 -1.91
CA GLY A 61 -8.75 -4.78 -1.80
C GLY A 61 -8.91 -3.75 -0.68
N ARG A 62 -7.78 -3.47 -0.03
CA ARG A 62 -7.64 -2.44 1.02
C ARG A 62 -6.64 -1.40 0.54
N THR A 63 -6.84 -0.15 0.92
CA THR A 63 -5.77 0.85 0.82
C THR A 63 -4.59 0.45 1.71
N ALA A 64 -3.43 1.05 1.48
CA ALA A 64 -2.26 0.83 2.34
C ALA A 64 -2.58 1.14 3.81
N LEU A 65 -3.33 2.22 4.04
CA LEU A 65 -3.76 2.63 5.37
C LEU A 65 -4.72 1.61 6.00
N GLN A 66 -5.73 1.15 5.27
CA GLN A 66 -6.66 0.11 5.76
C GLN A 66 -5.95 -1.21 6.05
N ALA A 67 -4.96 -1.60 5.24
CA ALA A 67 -4.18 -2.82 5.43
C ALA A 67 -3.35 -2.77 6.72
N ALA A 68 -2.69 -1.63 6.98
CA ALA A 68 -1.91 -1.42 8.21
C ALA A 68 -2.80 -1.32 9.45
N SER A 69 -3.89 -0.54 9.38
CA SER A 69 -4.83 -0.35 10.48
C SER A 69 -5.52 -1.64 10.90
N GLY A 70 -5.96 -2.46 9.92
CA GLY A 70 -6.61 -3.75 10.21
C GLY A 70 -5.71 -4.79 10.86
N ARG A 71 -4.39 -4.54 10.93
CA ARG A 71 -3.38 -5.41 11.56
C ARG A 71 -2.62 -4.71 12.69
N SER A 72 -3.07 -3.53 13.11
CA SER A 72 -2.49 -2.74 14.21
C SER A 72 -1.01 -2.36 14.00
N HIS A 73 -0.58 -2.14 12.75
CA HIS A 73 0.77 -1.69 12.44
C HIS A 73 0.92 -0.17 12.63
N VAL A 74 0.93 0.29 13.88
CA VAL A 74 0.90 1.71 14.26
C VAL A 74 1.96 2.55 13.56
N GLN A 75 3.22 2.09 13.54
CA GLN A 75 4.31 2.83 12.89
C GLN A 75 4.07 3.00 11.39
N VAL A 76 3.53 1.98 10.71
CA VAL A 76 3.17 2.09 9.29
C VAL A 76 2.05 3.11 9.10
N VAL A 77 1.01 3.07 9.95
CA VAL A 77 -0.10 4.03 9.90
C VAL A 77 0.42 5.46 10.02
N GLU A 78 1.32 5.73 10.96
CA GLU A 78 1.95 7.05 11.13
C GLU A 78 2.71 7.49 9.87
N ARG A 79 3.49 6.59 9.24
CA ARG A 79 4.23 6.92 8.01
C ARG A 79 3.28 7.24 6.84
N LEU A 80 2.22 6.45 6.68
CA LEU A 80 1.22 6.66 5.63
C LEU A 80 0.46 7.98 5.83
N LEU A 81 0.03 8.28 7.06
CA LEU A 81 -0.64 9.55 7.38
C LEU A 81 0.29 10.75 7.15
N LYS A 82 1.57 10.63 7.53
CA LYS A 82 2.57 11.68 7.25
C LYS A 82 2.79 11.90 5.75
N ALA A 83 2.61 10.86 4.95
CA ALA A 83 2.68 10.94 3.49
C ALA A 83 1.37 11.41 2.82
N GLY A 84 0.33 11.73 3.59
CA GLY A 84 -0.94 12.25 3.06
C GLY A 84 -1.97 11.17 2.70
N ALA A 85 -1.94 10.01 3.35
CA ALA A 85 -2.97 9.00 3.21
C ALA A 85 -4.36 9.55 3.59
N ASP A 86 -5.33 9.42 2.68
CA ASP A 86 -6.72 9.79 2.93
C ASP A 86 -7.44 8.67 3.69
N VAL A 87 -7.95 9.04 4.86
CA VAL A 87 -8.69 8.15 5.77
C VAL A 87 -10.08 7.79 5.25
N ASN A 88 -10.60 8.53 4.27
CA ASN A 88 -11.97 8.39 3.77
C ASN A 88 -12.09 7.47 2.55
N ILE A 89 -10.97 6.98 2.00
CA ILE A 89 -11.01 6.07 0.86
C ILE A 89 -11.65 4.74 1.28
N THR A 90 -12.66 4.32 0.53
CA THR A 90 -13.40 3.08 0.80
C THR A 90 -12.68 1.85 0.23
N ALA A 91 -12.84 0.70 0.88
CA ALA A 91 -12.31 -0.57 0.39
C ALA A 91 -13.08 -1.05 -0.86
N ALA A 92 -12.46 -1.87 -1.72
CA ALA A 92 -12.99 -2.24 -3.05
C ALA A 92 -14.31 -3.03 -3.08
N ASN A 93 -14.92 -3.30 -1.93
CA ASN A 93 -16.24 -3.95 -1.82
C ASN A 93 -17.27 -3.14 -1.02
N GLN A 94 -16.95 -1.90 -0.62
CA GLN A 94 -17.99 -0.98 -0.16
C GLN A 94 -18.52 -0.29 -1.41
N GLY A 95 -19.48 -0.93 -2.11
CA GLY A 95 -20.36 -0.22 -3.04
C GLY A 95 -20.91 1.04 -2.35
N PRO A 96 -21.35 2.07 -3.11
CA PRO A 96 -21.74 3.35 -2.51
C PRO A 96 -22.66 3.06 -1.33
N THR A 97 -22.24 3.45 -0.12
CA THR A 97 -23.13 3.50 1.02
C THR A 97 -24.21 4.50 0.64
N ALA A 98 -25.30 3.97 0.11
CA ALA A 98 -26.51 4.71 -0.15
C ALA A 98 -27.12 5.07 1.20
N LEU A 99 -27.23 6.38 1.43
CA LEU A 99 -27.99 7.11 2.45
C LEU A 99 -27.56 6.95 3.92
#